data_AF-A0A1N7F4R1-F1
#
_entry.id   AF-A0A1N7F4R1-F1
#
_cell.length_a   1.000
_cell.length_b   1.000
_cell.length_c   1.000
_cell.angle_alpha   90.00
_cell.angle_beta   90.00
_cell.angle_gamma   90.00
#
_symmetry.space_group_name_H-M   'P 1'
#
loop_
_entity.id
_entity.type
_entity.pdbx_description
1 polymer ?
#
loop_
_entity_poly.entity_id
_entity_poly.type
_entity_poly.pdbx_seq_one_letter_code
_entity_poly.pdbx_strand_id
1 'polypeptide(L)'
;MFGLDGSYVMYVAFFYGYREGVGDDLLAKLKEKLVGDLGTGQNLGWESLLLRKVAPNDPELWRPLAPREESFDRRLCEALFDQLEDLLGDA
;
A
#
# COMPACT_ATOMS: atom_id res chain seq x y z
N MET A 1 -2.68 18.76 -4.58
CA MET A 1 -3.81 18.68 -3.63
C MET A 1 -4.40 17.29 -3.83
N PHE A 2 -4.07 16.35 -2.96
CA PHE A 2 -4.24 14.89 -3.08
C PHE A 2 -4.67 14.29 -1.73
N GLY A 3 -5.88 14.60 -1.26
CA GLY A 3 -6.36 13.97 -0.03
C GLY A 3 -7.78 14.27 0.43
N LEU A 4 -8.69 14.59 -0.48
CA LEU A 4 -10.13 14.65 -0.19
C LEU A 4 -11.02 13.98 -1.28
N ASP A 5 -10.44 13.45 -2.37
CA ASP A 5 -11.20 12.93 -3.52
C ASP A 5 -11.26 11.39 -3.60
N GLY A 6 -10.67 10.67 -2.65
CA GLY A 6 -10.61 9.21 -2.70
C GLY A 6 -9.52 8.67 -3.64
N SER A 7 -8.52 9.48 -4.00
CA SER A 7 -7.38 9.08 -4.86
C SER A 7 -6.65 7.82 -4.41
N TYR A 8 -6.42 7.60 -3.10
CA TYR A 8 -5.86 6.31 -2.63
C TYR A 8 -6.80 5.14 -2.89
N VAL A 9 -8.11 5.30 -2.64
CA VAL A 9 -9.12 4.27 -2.91
C VAL A 9 -9.24 4.00 -4.43
N MET A 10 -9.20 5.05 -5.26
CA MET A 10 -9.18 4.93 -6.72
C MET A 10 -7.91 4.25 -7.21
N TYR A 11 -6.77 4.51 -6.58
CA TYR A 11 -5.50 3.90 -6.93
C TYR A 11 -5.46 2.43 -6.52
N VAL A 12 -5.93 2.10 -5.32
CA VAL A 12 -6.16 0.71 -4.88
C VAL A 12 -7.10 0.00 -5.84
N ALA A 13 -8.22 0.62 -6.21
CA ALA A 13 -9.17 0.08 -7.18
C ALA A 13 -8.55 -0.13 -8.57
N PHE A 14 -7.72 0.82 -9.03
CA PHE A 14 -6.95 0.69 -10.27
C PHE A 14 -5.97 -0.49 -10.19
N PHE A 15 -5.27 -0.67 -9.06
CA PHE A 15 -4.32 -1.75 -8.86
C PHE A 15 -5.00 -3.13 -8.82
N TYR A 16 -6.18 -3.22 -8.19
CA TYR A 16 -7.03 -4.41 -8.28
C TYR A 16 -7.51 -4.67 -9.71
N GLY A 17 -7.85 -3.62 -10.47
CA GLY A 17 -8.19 -3.75 -11.89
C GLY A 17 -7.01 -4.21 -12.76
N TYR A 18 -5.79 -3.75 -12.46
CA TYR A 18 -4.55 -4.15 -13.12
C TYR A 18 -4.19 -5.61 -12.81
N ARG A 19 -4.42 -6.08 -11.58
CA ARG A 19 -4.24 -7.48 -11.16
C ARG A 19 -5.03 -8.45 -12.04
N GLU A 20 -6.28 -8.13 -12.36
CA GLU A 20 -7.13 -8.96 -13.24
C GLU A 20 -6.60 -9.06 -14.69
N GLY A 21 -5.74 -8.11 -15.12
CA GLY A 21 -5.25 -8.03 -16.50
C GLY A 21 -3.84 -8.57 -16.76
N VAL A 22 -2.96 -8.64 -15.75
CA VAL A 22 -1.52 -8.88 -15.96
C VAL A 22 -0.97 -10.12 -15.24
N GLY A 23 -1.81 -10.82 -14.46
CA GLY A 23 -1.40 -12.00 -13.71
C GLY A 23 -0.82 -11.63 -12.34
N ASP A 24 -1.17 -12.44 -11.35
CA ASP A 24 -1.12 -12.21 -9.90
C ASP A 24 0.24 -11.83 -9.24
N ASP A 25 1.32 -11.68 -10.00
CA ASP A 25 2.68 -11.69 -9.44
C ASP A 25 3.12 -10.38 -8.77
N LEU A 26 2.79 -9.20 -9.32
CA LEU A 26 3.33 -7.95 -8.80
C LEU A 26 2.83 -7.64 -7.39
N LEU A 27 1.52 -7.80 -7.15
CA LEU A 27 0.93 -7.61 -5.84
C LEU A 27 1.33 -8.70 -4.84
N ALA A 28 1.53 -9.93 -5.31
CA ALA A 28 2.04 -11.02 -4.47
C ALA A 28 3.48 -10.71 -4.01
N LYS A 29 4.37 -10.31 -4.93
CA LYS A 29 5.74 -9.88 -4.64
C LYS A 29 5.78 -8.65 -3.72
N LEU A 30 4.89 -7.69 -3.94
CA LEU A 30 4.75 -6.53 -3.04
C LEU A 30 4.36 -6.96 -1.62
N LYS A 31 3.38 -7.85 -1.49
CA LYS A 31 2.99 -8.40 -0.19
C LYS A 31 4.16 -9.12 0.47
N GLU A 32 4.84 -10.00 -0.25
CA GLU A 32 5.97 -10.79 0.27
C GLU A 32 7.10 -9.87 0.78
N LYS A 33 7.45 -8.86 -0.01
CA LYS A 33 8.42 -7.84 0.38
C LYS A 33 8.00 -7.10 1.65
N LEU A 34 6.76 -6.61 1.71
CA LEU A 34 6.24 -5.90 2.88
C LEU A 34 6.20 -6.77 4.14
N VAL A 35 5.90 -8.07 4.00
CA VAL A 35 5.99 -9.03 5.11
C VAL A 35 7.43 -9.20 5.56
N GLY A 36 8.39 -9.28 4.62
CA GLY A 36 9.82 -9.35 4.91
C GLY A 36 10.30 -8.12 5.69
N ASP A 37 9.94 -6.92 5.22
CA ASP A 37 10.31 -5.65 5.84
C ASP A 37 9.75 -5.49 7.26
N LEU A 38 8.52 -5.96 7.49
CA LEU A 38 7.84 -5.84 8.79
C LEU A 38 8.13 -7.01 9.73
N GLY A 39 8.62 -8.14 9.23
CA GLY A 39 8.80 -9.39 9.97
C GLY A 39 7.49 -10.03 10.47
N THR A 40 6.32 -9.49 10.12
CA THR A 40 5.00 -9.93 10.60
C THR A 40 3.88 -9.54 9.64
N GLY A 41 2.67 -10.08 9.85
CA GLY A 41 1.47 -9.71 9.08
C GLY A 41 1.23 -10.57 7.85
N GLN A 42 1.69 -11.82 7.86
CA GLN A 42 1.49 -12.79 6.77
C GLN A 42 0.00 -12.96 6.38
N ASN A 43 -0.89 -12.78 7.36
CA ASN A 43 -2.34 -12.86 7.23
C ASN A 43 -3.00 -11.58 6.70
N LEU A 44 -2.25 -10.53 6.40
CA LEU A 44 -2.77 -9.24 5.96
C LEU A 44 -2.64 -9.06 4.44
N GLY A 45 -3.49 -8.19 3.89
CA GLY A 45 -3.32 -7.64 2.53
C GLY A 45 -2.17 -6.63 2.48
N TRP A 46 -1.64 -6.39 1.27
CA TRP A 46 -0.52 -5.46 1.05
C TRP A 46 -0.86 -4.03 1.50
N GLU A 47 -2.12 -3.62 1.43
CA GLU A 47 -2.60 -2.30 1.86
C GLU A 47 -2.45 -2.12 3.36
N SER A 48 -2.83 -3.14 4.12
CA SER A 48 -2.72 -3.14 5.58
C SER A 48 -1.27 -3.19 6.04
N LEU A 49 -0.42 -3.91 5.30
CA LEU A 49 1.02 -3.92 5.54
C LEU A 49 1.64 -2.55 5.23
N LEU A 50 1.25 -1.92 4.13
CA LEU A 50 1.73 -0.59 3.76
C LEU A 50 1.33 0.46 4.79
N LEU A 51 0.08 0.44 5.27
CA LEU A 51 -0.37 1.31 6.37
C LEU A 51 0.47 1.13 7.64
N ARG A 52 0.81 -0.12 7.99
CA ARG A 52 1.70 -0.42 9.13
C ARG A 52 3.12 0.08 8.92
N LYS A 53 3.64 -0.01 7.70
CA LYS A 53 4.98 0.49 7.35
C LYS A 53 5.05 2.02 7.45
N VAL A 54 4.02 2.74 7.00
CA VAL A 54 3.95 4.21 7.02
C VAL A 54 3.63 4.76 8.41
N ALA A 55 2.85 4.03 9.21
CA ALA A 55 2.39 4.46 10.54
C ALA A 55 2.70 3.43 11.65
N PRO A 56 3.97 3.03 11.86
CA PRO A 56 4.30 1.91 12.75
C PRO A 56 3.89 2.14 14.21
N ASN A 57 3.75 3.41 14.62
CA ASN A 57 3.41 3.80 15.99
C ASN A 57 1.96 4.28 16.16
N ASP A 58 1.13 4.18 15.11
CA ASP A 58 -0.25 4.65 15.14
C ASP A 58 -1.22 3.57 14.64
N PRO A 59 -1.66 2.66 15.53
CA PRO A 59 -2.56 1.56 15.18
C PRO A 59 -3.94 2.00 14.68
N GLU A 60 -4.40 3.21 15.02
CA GLU A 60 -5.69 3.72 14.56
C GLU A 60 -5.67 3.99 13.06
N LEU A 61 -4.51 4.37 12.51
CA LEU A 61 -4.32 4.59 11.08
C LEU A 61 -4.21 3.31 10.25
N TRP A 62 -4.02 2.14 10.89
CA TRP A 62 -3.93 0.85 10.21
C TRP A 62 -5.27 0.36 9.64
N ARG A 63 -6.38 0.95 10.09
CA ARG A 63 -7.71 0.58 9.60
C ARG A 63 -7.91 1.18 8.20
N PRO A 64 -8.35 0.41 7.20
CA PRO A 64 -8.51 0.91 5.83
C PRO A 64 -9.39 2.17 5.71
N LEU A 65 -10.43 2.26 6.55
CA LEU A 65 -11.40 3.36 6.58
C LEU A 65 -11.14 4.38 7.70
N ALA A 66 -9.96 4.37 8.34
CA ALA A 66 -9.62 5.38 9.32
C ALA A 66 -9.72 6.78 8.66
N PRO A 67 -10.29 7.78 9.36
CA PRO A 67 -10.20 9.16 8.88
C PRO A 67 -8.72 9.57 8.89
N ARG A 68 -8.20 9.97 7.73
CA ARG A 68 -6.81 10.39 7.57
C ARG A 68 -6.76 11.79 6.99
N GLU A 69 -5.71 12.52 7.35
CA GLU A 69 -5.41 13.79 6.71
C GLU A 69 -4.84 13.57 5.32
N GLU A 70 -5.04 14.55 4.44
CA GLU A 70 -4.46 14.57 3.10
C GLU A 70 -2.94 14.36 3.10
N SER A 71 -2.25 14.89 4.11
CA SER A 71 -0.81 14.74 4.30
C SER A 71 -0.39 13.29 4.54
N PHE A 72 -1.27 12.47 5.11
CA PHE A 72 -1.03 11.05 5.34
C PHE A 72 -1.28 10.25 4.06
N ASP A 73 -2.39 10.50 3.38
CA ASP A 73 -2.73 9.78 2.15
C ASP A 73 -1.67 10.01 1.06
N ARG A 74 -1.11 11.22 0.98
CA ARG A 74 0.03 11.50 0.11
C ARG A 74 1.25 10.65 0.45
N ARG A 75 1.64 10.58 1.73
CA ARG A 75 2.77 9.76 2.19
C ARG A 75 2.52 8.27 1.93
N LEU A 76 1.28 7.83 2.02
CA LEU A 76 0.91 6.44 1.73
C LEU A 76 1.06 6.12 0.24
N CYS A 77 0.63 7.04 -0.64
CA CYS A 77 0.85 6.92 -2.08
C CYS A 77 2.35 6.94 -2.43
N GLU A 78 3.12 7.89 -1.89
CA GLU A 78 4.58 7.96 -2.08
C GLU A 78 5.25 6.66 -1.65
N ALA A 79 4.94 6.17 -0.44
CA ALA A 79 5.48 4.90 0.05
C ALA A 79 5.12 3.71 -0.83
N LEU A 80 3.92 3.68 -1.42
CA LEU A 80 3.52 2.65 -2.38
C LEU A 80 4.39 2.70 -3.63
N PHE A 81 4.55 3.89 -4.23
CA PHE A 81 5.39 4.06 -5.41
C PHE A 81 6.84 3.69 -5.12
N ASP A 82 7.39 4.08 -3.97
CA ASP A 82 8.74 3.68 -3.57
C ASP A 82 8.87 2.15 -3.50
N GLN A 83 7.86 1.43 -2.96
CA GLN A 83 7.89 -0.03 -2.94
C GLN A 83 7.81 -0.65 -4.34
N LEU A 84 7.03 -0.04 -5.23
CA LEU A 84 6.87 -0.54 -6.60
C LEU A 84 8.10 -0.25 -7.46
N GLU A 85 8.72 0.92 -7.30
CA GLU A 85 9.98 1.26 -7.96
C GLU A 85 11.11 0.33 -7.51
N ASP A 86 11.20 0.03 -6.22
CA ASP A 86 12.17 -0.94 -5.69
C ASP A 86 11.95 -2.34 -6.28
N LEU A 87 10.70 -2.79 -6.35
CA LEU A 87 10.34 -4.10 -6.94
C LEU A 87 10.56 -4.20 -8.45
N LEU A 88 10.37 -3.10 -9.18
CA LEU A 88 10.51 -3.06 -10.64
C LEU A 88 11.92 -2.69 -11.08
N GLY A 89 12.69 -2.00 -10.24
CA GLY A 89 14.09 -1.65 -10.48
C GLY A 89 15.05 -2.83 -10.26
N ASP A 90 14.64 -3.82 -9.45
CA ASP A 90 15.35 -5.09 -9.25
C ASP A 90 14.97 -6.19 -10.28
N ALA A 91 14.22 -5.86 -11.34
CA ALA A 91 13.74 -6.80 -12.36
C ALA A 91 14.58 -6.81 -13.66
#